data_AF-W4PM53-F1
#
_entry.id   AF-W4PM53-F1
#
_cell.length_a   1.000
_cell.length_b   1.000
_cell.length_c   1.000
_cell.angle_alpha   90.00
_cell.angle_beta   90.00
_cell.angle_gamma   90.00
#
_symmetry.space_group_name_H-M   'P 1'
#
loop_
_entity.id
_entity.type
_entity.pdbx_description
1 polymer ?
#
loop_
_entity_poly.entity_id
_entity_poly.type
_entity_poly.pdbx_seq_one_letter_code
_entity_poly.pdbx_strand_id
1 'polypeptide(L)'
;MKGILTSLITALTFTGLQGQSLPAAPKLVVGLTIDQLRTDYLEAFSSLYGEKGFKRLWKEGRVFYNAEYTFSGVDRASAIAAIYTGTTPSVNGIIANQWMDASTLRVVNSTDDKGLWDTTPIRLARRPNC
;
A
#
# COMPACT_ATOMS: atom_id res chain seq x y z
N MET A 1 31.23 5.41 49.84
CA MET A 1 30.62 4.75 48.65
C MET A 1 29.09 4.79 48.63
N LYS A 2 28.37 4.66 49.77
CA LYS A 2 26.89 4.66 49.80
C LYS A 2 26.21 5.97 49.31
N GLY A 3 26.81 7.14 49.58
CA GLY A 3 26.23 8.44 49.20
C GLY A 3 26.28 8.79 47.70
N ILE A 4 27.23 8.20 46.97
CA ILE A 4 27.38 8.41 45.52
C ILE A 4 26.27 7.65 44.77
N LEU A 5 25.98 6.42 45.22
CA LEU A 5 24.93 5.59 44.62
C LEU A 5 23.54 6.22 44.79
N THR A 6 23.26 6.80 45.97
CA THR A 6 21.99 7.50 46.22
C THR A 6 21.84 8.75 45.35
N SER A 7 22.92 9.52 45.14
CA SER A 7 22.88 10.72 44.30
C SER A 7 22.67 10.39 42.81
N LEU A 8 23.25 9.29 42.31
CA LEU A 8 23.07 8.85 40.93
C LEU A 8 21.63 8.41 40.64
N ILE A 9 21.02 7.69 41.59
CA ILE A 9 19.63 7.22 41.45
C ILE A 9 18.67 8.42 41.51
N THR A 10 18.89 9.39 42.41
CA THR A 10 18.06 10.60 42.48
C THR A 10 18.20 11.49 41.25
N ALA A 11 19.39 11.57 40.65
CA ALA A 11 19.59 12.31 39.39
C ALA A 11 18.84 11.64 38.21
N LEU A 12 18.82 10.31 38.15
CA LEU A 12 18.10 9.56 37.10
C LEU A 12 16.57 9.70 37.20
N THR A 13 16.03 9.82 38.42
CA THR A 13 14.58 9.98 38.63
C THR A 13 14.08 11.40 38.33
N PHE A 14 14.94 12.43 38.43
CA PHE A 14 14.55 13.83 38.20
C PHE A 14 14.54 14.25 36.72
N THR A 15 15.21 13.51 35.83
CA THR A 15 15.35 13.89 34.41
C THR A 15 14.41 13.14 33.45
N GLY A 16 13.46 12.34 33.94
CA GLY A 16 12.93 11.20 33.16
C GLY A 16 11.47 11.21 32.67
N LEU A 17 10.66 12.24 32.91
CA LEU A 17 9.24 12.25 32.50
C LEU A 17 8.86 13.51 31.72
N GLN A 18 9.54 13.74 30.60
CA GLN A 18 8.96 14.55 29.53
C GLN A 18 8.08 13.62 28.70
N GLY A 19 6.76 13.76 28.82
CA GLY A 19 5.82 13.02 27.98
C GLY A 19 6.13 13.32 26.51
N GLN A 20 6.39 12.27 25.70
CA GLN A 20 6.57 12.45 24.27
C GLN A 20 5.31 13.13 23.72
N SER A 21 5.46 14.35 23.19
CA SER A 21 4.38 15.00 22.46
C SER A 21 3.98 14.08 21.33
N LEU A 22 2.71 13.68 21.28
CA LEU A 22 2.18 12.88 20.19
C LEU A 22 2.51 13.60 18.88
N PRO A 23 3.18 12.93 17.91
CA PRO A 23 3.42 13.51 16.61
C PRO A 23 2.10 14.00 16.04
N ALA A 24 2.08 15.22 15.51
CA ALA A 24 0.89 15.75 14.87
C ALA A 24 0.49 14.82 13.71
N ALA A 25 -0.74 14.33 13.73
CA ALA A 25 -1.25 13.49 12.67
C ALA A 25 -1.31 14.29 11.35
N PRO A 26 -0.92 13.69 10.21
CA PRO A 26 -1.00 14.36 8.93
C PRO A 26 -2.46 14.66 8.57
N LYS A 27 -2.73 15.86 8.05
CA LYS A 27 -4.07 16.26 7.61
C LYS A 27 -4.52 15.55 6.33
N LEU A 28 -3.57 15.06 5.53
CA LEU A 28 -3.81 14.39 4.26
C LEU A 28 -2.78 13.28 4.06
N VAL A 29 -3.25 12.10 3.66
CA VAL A 29 -2.42 10.99 3.22
C VAL A 29 -2.77 10.69 1.76
N VAL A 30 -1.77 10.65 0.90
CA VAL A 30 -1.93 10.33 -0.53
C VAL A 30 -1.23 9.01 -0.81
N GLY A 31 -2.02 7.99 -1.16
CA GLY A 31 -1.49 6.73 -1.68
C GLY A 31 -1.36 6.79 -3.20
N LEU A 32 -0.13 6.65 -3.71
CA LEU A 32 0.17 6.60 -5.14
C LEU A 32 0.79 5.25 -5.49
N THR A 33 0.13 4.49 -6.34
CA THR A 33 0.63 3.23 -6.88
C THR A 33 0.84 3.40 -8.39
N ILE A 34 1.98 2.91 -8.89
CA ILE A 34 2.35 2.99 -10.30
C ILE A 34 2.41 1.56 -10.82
N ASP A 35 1.55 1.25 -11.78
CA ASP A 35 1.47 -0.08 -12.35
C ASP A 35 2.74 -0.44 -13.10
N GLN A 36 3.25 -1.65 -12.89
CA GLN A 36 4.46 -2.20 -13.51
C GLN A 36 5.73 -1.34 -13.36
N LEU A 37 5.83 -0.47 -12.35
CA LEU A 37 7.06 0.26 -12.07
C LEU A 37 8.07 -0.61 -11.34
N ARG A 38 9.09 -1.05 -12.06
CA ARG A 38 10.26 -1.71 -11.46
C ARG A 38 11.22 -0.66 -10.88
N THR A 39 11.87 -1.01 -9.78
CA THR A 39 12.78 -0.11 -9.04
C THR A 39 14.03 0.26 -9.85
N ASP A 40 14.51 -0.63 -10.71
CA ASP A 40 15.68 -0.39 -11.58
C ASP A 40 15.44 0.78 -12.56
N TYR A 41 14.21 1.01 -12.99
CA TYR A 41 13.87 2.17 -13.82
C TYR A 41 14.04 3.49 -13.09
N LEU A 42 13.79 3.54 -11.77
CA LEU A 42 13.95 4.76 -10.98
C LEU A 42 15.42 5.21 -10.93
N GLU A 43 16.35 4.25 -10.87
CA GLU A 43 17.78 4.53 -10.85
C GLU A 43 18.31 4.80 -12.27
N ALA A 44 17.96 3.96 -13.25
CA ALA A 44 18.46 4.05 -14.62
C ALA A 44 18.08 5.36 -15.31
N PHE A 45 16.87 5.86 -15.07
CA PHE A 45 16.37 7.10 -15.66
C PHE A 45 16.43 8.30 -14.71
N SER A 46 17.21 8.18 -13.63
CA SER A 46 17.33 9.23 -12.61
C SER A 46 17.75 10.59 -13.19
N SER A 47 18.59 10.62 -14.22
CA SER A 47 19.01 11.84 -14.91
C SER A 47 17.88 12.56 -15.66
N LEU A 48 16.84 11.82 -16.07
CA LEU A 48 15.68 12.34 -16.79
C LEU A 48 14.62 12.93 -15.84
N TYR A 49 14.68 12.62 -14.54
CA TYR A 49 13.71 13.11 -13.56
C TYR A 49 14.06 14.49 -13.01
N GLY A 50 13.03 15.32 -12.84
CA GLY A 50 13.15 16.61 -12.16
C GLY A 50 13.31 16.49 -10.65
N GLU A 51 13.84 17.53 -10.02
CA GLU A 51 14.20 17.54 -8.59
C GLU A 51 13.00 17.45 -7.64
N LYS A 52 11.78 17.83 -8.07
CA LYS A 52 10.59 17.90 -7.21
C LYS A 52 9.69 16.65 -7.24
N GLY A 53 10.10 15.60 -7.96
CA GLY A 53 9.34 14.35 -8.11
C GLY A 53 9.97 13.15 -7.41
N PHE A 54 10.25 12.08 -8.15
CA PHE A 54 10.89 10.86 -7.63
C PHE A 54 12.20 11.14 -6.89
N LYS A 55 13.03 12.07 -7.39
CA LYS A 55 14.28 12.46 -6.72
C LYS A 55 14.08 12.97 -5.30
N ARG A 56 13.05 13.80 -5.09
CA ARG A 56 12.69 14.30 -3.76
C ARG A 56 12.28 13.17 -2.85
N LEU A 57 11.40 12.28 -3.32
CA LEU A 57 10.93 11.12 -2.55
C LEU A 57 12.10 10.19 -2.19
N TRP A 58 13.05 10.01 -3.10
CA TRP A 58 14.22 9.16 -2.90
C TRP A 58 15.22 9.75 -1.88
N LYS A 59 15.43 11.08 -1.92
CA LYS A 59 16.39 11.77 -1.05
C LYS A 59 15.84 12.10 0.34
N GLU A 60 14.59 12.55 0.43
CA GLU A 60 13.97 13.06 1.66
C GLU A 60 13.06 12.01 2.33
N GLY A 61 12.59 11.02 1.57
CA GLY A 61 11.63 10.03 2.05
C GLY A 61 12.27 8.85 2.80
N ARG A 62 11.47 7.79 2.91
CA ARG A 62 11.92 6.48 3.37
C ARG A 62 11.73 5.50 2.22
N VAL A 63 12.83 4.89 1.79
CA VAL A 63 12.86 3.95 0.66
C VAL A 63 13.09 2.55 1.20
N PHE A 64 12.23 1.62 0.81
CA PHE A 64 12.36 0.20 1.11
C PHE A 64 12.83 -0.52 -0.15
N TYR A 65 14.09 -0.96 -0.16
CA TYR A 65 14.71 -1.59 -1.33
C TYR A 65 14.29 -3.06 -1.51
N ASN A 66 13.93 -3.73 -0.42
CA ASN A 66 13.56 -5.14 -0.41
C ASN A 66 12.09 -5.31 -0.04
N ALA A 67 11.20 -4.79 -0.89
CA ALA A 67 9.76 -4.94 -0.77
C ALA A 67 9.27 -5.88 -1.87
N GLU A 68 8.62 -6.96 -1.48
CA GLU A 68 8.08 -7.98 -2.39
C GLU A 68 6.69 -8.42 -1.97
N TYR A 69 5.90 -8.90 -2.93
CA TYR A 69 4.63 -9.54 -2.64
C TYR A 69 4.89 -10.95 -2.12
N THR A 70 4.28 -11.31 -1.00
CA THR A 70 4.42 -12.63 -0.37
C THR A 70 3.57 -13.72 -1.03
N PHE A 71 2.97 -13.44 -2.19
CA PHE A 71 2.08 -14.33 -2.92
C PHE A 71 2.42 -14.37 -4.42
N SER A 72 2.06 -15.48 -5.06
CA SER A 72 2.29 -15.72 -6.48
C SER A 72 1.14 -15.22 -7.36
N GLY A 73 1.41 -15.03 -8.65
CA GLY A 73 0.37 -14.65 -9.61
C GLY A 73 -0.12 -13.22 -9.41
N VAL A 74 0.80 -12.32 -9.03
CA VAL A 74 0.48 -10.92 -8.78
C VAL A 74 -0.07 -10.29 -10.05
N ASP A 75 -1.26 -9.74 -9.92
CA ASP A 75 -1.94 -8.97 -10.95
C ASP A 75 -2.37 -7.62 -10.36
N ARG A 76 -2.93 -6.75 -11.20
CA ARG A 76 -3.29 -5.39 -10.77
C ARG A 76 -4.30 -5.39 -9.62
N ALA A 77 -5.34 -6.23 -9.67
CA ALA A 77 -6.37 -6.26 -8.63
C ALA A 77 -5.82 -6.80 -7.31
N SER A 78 -5.12 -7.93 -7.33
CA SER A 78 -4.54 -8.54 -6.13
C SER A 78 -3.45 -7.66 -5.50
N ALA A 79 -2.62 -7.00 -6.31
CA ALA A 79 -1.60 -6.05 -5.85
C ALA A 79 -2.21 -4.87 -5.07
N ILE A 80 -3.20 -4.20 -5.67
CA ILE A 80 -3.87 -3.05 -5.04
C ILE A 80 -4.59 -3.49 -3.77
N ALA A 81 -5.34 -4.60 -3.82
CA ALA A 81 -6.03 -5.13 -2.65
C ALA A 81 -5.04 -5.41 -1.50
N ALA A 82 -3.89 -6.01 -1.79
CA ALA A 82 -2.87 -6.30 -0.79
C ALA A 82 -2.25 -5.04 -0.17
N ILE A 83 -1.91 -4.03 -0.98
CA ILE A 83 -1.30 -2.78 -0.51
C ILE A 83 -2.24 -2.03 0.45
N TYR A 84 -3.53 -1.93 0.12
CA TYR A 84 -4.46 -1.11 0.91
C TYR A 84 -5.11 -1.86 2.07
N THR A 85 -5.18 -3.19 2.03
CA THR A 85 -5.71 -4.00 3.15
C THR A 85 -4.63 -4.49 4.11
N GLY A 86 -3.37 -4.54 3.67
CA GLY A 86 -2.27 -5.13 4.44
C GLY A 86 -2.35 -6.65 4.57
N THR A 87 -3.13 -7.32 3.71
CA THR A 87 -3.36 -8.77 3.76
C THR A 87 -3.15 -9.43 2.40
N THR A 88 -2.92 -10.75 2.38
CA THR A 88 -2.75 -11.53 1.15
C THR A 88 -4.09 -11.83 0.47
N PRO A 89 -4.09 -12.17 -0.84
CA PRO A 89 -5.30 -12.61 -1.55
C PRO A 89 -6.08 -13.75 -0.88
N SER A 90 -5.40 -14.63 -0.15
CA SER A 90 -6.02 -15.70 0.63
C SER A 90 -6.91 -15.19 1.78
N VAL A 91 -6.67 -13.96 2.25
CA VAL A 91 -7.42 -13.33 3.35
C VAL A 91 -8.43 -12.31 2.82
N ASN A 92 -8.01 -11.44 1.88
CA ASN A 92 -8.91 -10.42 1.33
C ASN A 92 -9.84 -10.93 0.20
N GLY A 93 -9.56 -12.11 -0.37
CA GLY A 93 -10.37 -12.76 -1.41
C GLY A 93 -10.16 -12.26 -2.84
N ILE A 94 -9.32 -11.23 -3.07
CA ILE A 94 -9.04 -10.69 -4.40
C ILE A 94 -7.81 -11.39 -5.00
N ILE A 95 -8.06 -12.49 -5.70
CA ILE A 95 -7.01 -13.38 -6.23
C ILE A 95 -6.50 -13.01 -7.62
N ALA A 96 -7.29 -12.31 -8.42
CA ALA A 96 -6.97 -11.87 -9.78
C ALA A 96 -7.96 -10.80 -10.25
N ASN A 97 -7.69 -10.14 -11.38
CA ASN A 97 -8.61 -9.22 -12.06
C ASN A 97 -9.85 -9.97 -12.53
N GLN A 98 -9.67 -11.24 -12.91
CA GLN A 98 -10.75 -12.13 -13.33
C GLN A 98 -10.46 -13.55 -12.85
N TRP A 99 -11.48 -14.26 -12.39
CA TRP A 99 -11.38 -15.66 -12.00
C TRP A 99 -12.65 -16.41 -12.34
N MET A 100 -12.56 -17.74 -12.38
CA MET A 100 -13.72 -18.61 -12.55
C MET A 100 -14.49 -18.70 -11.24
N ASP A 101 -15.75 -18.29 -11.24
CA ASP A 101 -16.65 -18.56 -10.12
C ASP A 101 -17.13 -20.02 -10.20
N ALA A 102 -16.76 -20.83 -9.21
CA ALA A 102 -17.09 -22.25 -9.16
C ALA A 102 -18.61 -22.53 -9.10
N SER A 103 -19.39 -21.57 -8.58
CA SER A 103 -20.85 -21.75 -8.43
C SER A 103 -21.59 -21.52 -9.75
N THR A 104 -21.15 -20.56 -10.56
CA THR A 104 -21.79 -20.21 -11.84
C THR A 104 -21.05 -20.75 -13.06
N LEU A 105 -19.83 -21.26 -12.89
CA LEU A 105 -18.90 -21.67 -13.95
C LEU A 105 -18.67 -20.58 -14.99
N ARG A 106 -18.66 -19.32 -14.55
CA ARG A 106 -18.40 -18.16 -15.39
C ARG A 106 -17.18 -17.42 -14.91
N VAL A 107 -16.47 -16.82 -15.84
CA VAL A 107 -15.40 -15.87 -15.52
C VAL A 107 -16.05 -14.58 -15.01
N VAL A 108 -15.73 -14.19 -13.79
CA VAL A 108 -16.18 -12.95 -13.14
C VAL A 108 -15.01 -11.98 -13.00
N ASN A 109 -15.31 -10.68 -13.00
CA ASN A 109 -14.31 -9.63 -12.75
C ASN A 109 -14.25 -9.30 -11.25
N SER A 110 -13.07 -8.87 -10.76
CA SER A 110 -12.85 -8.45 -9.38
C SER A 110 -13.79 -7.35 -8.89
N THR A 111 -14.31 -6.54 -9.80
CA THR A 111 -15.25 -5.46 -9.49
C THR A 111 -16.65 -5.71 -10.05
N ASP A 112 -16.98 -6.96 -10.39
CA ASP A 112 -18.29 -7.30 -10.95
C ASP A 112 -19.37 -7.24 -9.87
N ASP A 113 -20.37 -6.37 -10.05
CA ASP A 113 -21.50 -6.21 -9.13
C ASP A 113 -22.82 -6.34 -9.89
N LYS A 114 -23.49 -7.48 -9.75
CA LYS A 114 -24.77 -7.79 -10.41
C LYS A 114 -25.86 -6.76 -10.08
N GLY A 115 -25.85 -6.16 -8.89
CA GLY A 115 -26.82 -5.14 -8.49
C GLY A 115 -26.64 -3.81 -9.23
N LEU A 116 -25.40 -3.50 -9.65
CA LEU A 116 -25.07 -2.30 -10.41
C LEU A 116 -25.47 -2.41 -11.90
N TRP A 117 -25.47 -3.62 -12.45
CA TRP A 117 -25.73 -3.88 -13.88
C TRP A 117 -27.22 -3.89 -14.27
N ASP A 118 -28.14 -4.03 -13.31
CA ASP A 118 -29.57 -3.95 -13.58
C ASP A 118 -30.10 -2.50 -13.57
N THR A 119 -29.31 -1.53 -13.11
CA THR A 119 -29.72 -0.11 -13.01
C THR A 119 -28.98 0.84 -13.95
N THR A 120 -27.95 0.37 -14.67
CA THR A 120 -27.12 1.23 -15.53
C THR A 120 -27.35 0.99 -17.04
N PRO A 121 -27.41 2.05 -17.89
CA PRO A 121 -27.60 1.93 -19.34
C PRO A 121 -26.47 1.19 -20.09
N ILE A 122 -25.35 0.91 -19.41
CA ILE A 122 -24.13 0.33 -19.98
C ILE A 122 -24.35 -1.10 -20.49
N ARG A 123 -25.42 -1.79 -20.06
CA ARG A 123 -25.81 -3.11 -20.61
C ARG A 123 -26.15 -3.09 -22.11
N LEU A 124 -26.57 -1.94 -22.66
CA LEU A 124 -26.86 -1.83 -24.10
C LEU A 124 -25.59 -1.72 -24.97
N ALA A 125 -24.46 -1.27 -24.41
CA ALA A 125 -23.23 -1.02 -25.19
C ALA A 125 -22.26 -2.21 -25.25
N ARG A 126 -22.48 -3.27 -24.44
CA ARG A 126 -21.66 -4.49 -24.42
C ARG A 126 -22.48 -5.77 -24.56
N ARG A 127 -23.56 -5.77 -25.35
CA ARG A 127 -23.98 -7.04 -25.95
C ARG A 127 -22.89 -7.44 -26.96
N PRO A 128 -22.29 -8.63 -26.86
CA PRO A 128 -21.41 -9.10 -27.92
C PRO A 128 -22.26 -9.15 -29.19
N ASN A 129 -21.80 -8.42 -30.20
CA ASN A 129 -22.38 -8.42 -31.54
C ASN A 129 -22.54 -9.87 -32.03
N CYS A 130 -23.76 -10.21 -32.43
CA CYS A 130 -23.91 -10.95 -33.69
C CYS A 130 -23.46 -10.03 -34.83
#